data_AF-A0A699Y9Q9-F1
#
_entry.id   AF-A0A699Y9Q9-F1
#
_cell.length_a   1.000
_cell.length_b   1.000
_cell.length_c   1.000
_cell.angle_alpha   90.00
_cell.angle_beta   90.00
_cell.angle_gamma   90.00
#
_symmetry.space_group_name_H-M   'P 1'
#
loop_
_entity.id
_entity.type
_entity.pdbx_description
1 polymer ?
#
loop_
_entity_poly.entity_id
_entity_poly.type
_entity_poly.pdbx_seq_one_letter_code
_entity_poly.pdbx_strand_id
1 'polypeptide(L)'
;MQSTNGAMRDPVAFRCNLTHHWRTGHKYKVYPTYDCACPFVDSIEGVTHALRTSEYKDREEQYYWVLKATQAVWPGLPHVNIWDYSRLNFVNTLLSKRKLTWFVESGRVDGWDDPRMPTVQGILRRGMRVEALREFILSQGASKNVTYQEWDKIWTINKKLIDPVCPRHTAVELKGRVPVTLINGPSSEQVVTVPRHKKYPPAGKKAVLQSSSLWLDQVDAKELSEGEEVTLMDWGNAWVRSISKEPETGVVSALSLELHPGGDPKKTRMKLTWLAQSEELVELLLVDFDYLINKRKVEEDDDFMQLVNPTTKFEVPASGDGNMRVLQKGEVIQLERKGYYIVDQPLTKPGKPMVLFCIPDGRTKTMTK
;
A
#
# COMPACT_ATOMS: atom_id res chain seq x y z
N MET A 1 35.83 21.90 -27.59
CA MET A 1 36.64 21.25 -26.51
C MET A 1 37.02 22.10 -25.28
N GLN A 2 37.12 23.43 -25.33
CA GLN A 2 37.63 24.25 -24.19
C GLN A 2 36.54 24.80 -23.24
N SER A 3 35.25 24.51 -23.49
CA SER A 3 34.17 25.00 -22.62
C SER A 3 34.33 24.50 -21.18
N THR A 4 34.04 25.35 -20.20
CA THR A 4 33.97 24.96 -18.79
C THR A 4 32.80 23.99 -18.54
N ASN A 5 31.74 24.09 -19.34
CA ASN A 5 30.66 23.11 -19.38
C ASN A 5 31.05 21.89 -20.21
N GLY A 6 31.19 20.73 -19.56
CA GLY A 6 31.54 19.47 -20.21
C GLY A 6 30.54 19.03 -21.28
N ALA A 7 29.25 19.35 -21.14
CA ALA A 7 28.22 18.99 -22.10
C ALA A 7 28.37 19.70 -23.46
N MET A 8 29.08 20.84 -23.48
CA MET A 8 29.33 21.63 -24.70
C MET A 8 30.62 21.26 -25.41
N ARG A 9 31.38 20.29 -24.91
CA ARG A 9 32.65 19.85 -25.52
C ARG A 9 32.37 18.86 -26.65
N ASP A 10 32.01 19.40 -27.80
CA ASP A 10 31.81 18.68 -29.06
C ASP A 10 30.89 17.45 -28.86
N PRO A 11 29.65 17.64 -28.37
CA PRO A 11 28.81 16.55 -27.95
C PRO A 11 28.43 15.62 -29.10
N VAL A 12 28.34 14.33 -28.79
CA VAL A 12 27.94 13.30 -29.76
C VAL A 12 26.48 13.48 -30.16
N ALA A 13 26.23 13.78 -31.43
CA ALA A 13 24.87 13.95 -31.97
C ALA A 13 24.22 12.61 -32.34
N PHE A 14 24.98 11.67 -32.92
CA PHE A 14 24.49 10.40 -33.42
C PHE A 14 25.42 9.24 -33.06
N ARG A 15 24.87 8.04 -32.92
CA ARG A 15 25.62 6.79 -32.70
C ARG A 15 25.15 5.70 -33.66
N CYS A 16 26.09 4.87 -34.10
CA CYS A 16 25.75 3.65 -34.83
C CYS A 16 25.23 2.59 -33.85
N ASN A 17 24.09 1.98 -34.16
CA ASN A 17 23.57 0.83 -33.43
C ASN A 17 22.83 -0.08 -34.43
N LEU A 18 23.27 -1.33 -34.53
CA LEU A 18 22.72 -2.31 -35.48
C LEU A 18 21.60 -3.17 -34.86
N THR A 19 21.30 -2.96 -33.58
CA THR A 19 20.23 -3.67 -32.87
C THR A 19 18.87 -3.31 -33.46
N HIS A 20 17.99 -4.30 -33.53
CA HIS A 20 16.60 -4.13 -33.97
C HIS A 20 15.88 -3.05 -33.14
N HIS A 21 15.28 -2.05 -33.79
CA HIS A 21 14.45 -1.05 -33.11
C HIS A 21 12.98 -1.47 -33.14
N TRP A 22 12.32 -1.50 -31.98
CA TRP A 22 10.98 -2.06 -31.84
C TRP A 22 9.88 -1.41 -32.72
N ARG A 23 10.00 -0.12 -33.11
CA ARG A 23 9.06 0.54 -34.04
C ARG A 23 9.47 0.47 -35.50
N THR A 24 10.77 0.53 -35.78
CA THR A 24 11.31 0.80 -37.13
C THR A 24 12.14 -0.36 -37.68
N GLY A 25 12.18 -1.47 -36.97
CA GLY A 25 12.96 -2.65 -37.28
C GLY A 25 14.43 -2.30 -37.55
N HIS A 26 14.93 -2.76 -38.69
CA HIS A 26 16.32 -2.54 -39.15
C HIS A 26 16.47 -1.38 -40.16
N LYS A 27 15.45 -0.53 -40.31
CA LYS A 27 15.45 0.57 -41.29
C LYS A 27 16.62 1.55 -41.08
N TYR A 28 16.92 1.87 -39.82
CA TYR A 28 17.96 2.81 -39.44
C TYR A 28 19.11 2.08 -38.75
N LYS A 29 20.34 2.51 -39.05
CA LYS A 29 21.59 2.00 -38.45
C LYS A 29 22.29 3.06 -37.59
N VAL A 30 21.81 4.30 -37.64
CA VAL A 30 22.36 5.46 -36.94
C VAL A 30 21.20 6.15 -36.24
N TYR A 31 21.36 6.40 -34.95
CA TYR A 31 20.32 6.93 -34.07
C TYR A 31 20.82 8.19 -33.36
N PRO A 32 19.98 9.22 -33.21
CA PRO A 32 20.37 10.44 -32.51
C PRO A 32 20.51 10.15 -31.00
N THR A 33 21.36 10.92 -30.34
CA THR A 33 21.41 10.95 -28.87
C THR A 33 20.23 11.76 -28.33
N TYR A 34 19.90 11.54 -27.05
CA TYR A 34 18.86 12.30 -26.34
C TYR A 34 19.05 13.82 -26.52
N ASP A 35 20.27 14.31 -26.30
CA ASP A 35 20.58 15.74 -26.33
C ASP A 35 20.45 16.36 -27.73
N CYS A 36 20.61 15.58 -28.80
CA CYS A 36 20.42 16.04 -30.17
C CYS A 36 18.96 15.96 -30.64
N ALA A 37 18.23 14.93 -30.20
CA ALA A 37 16.86 14.69 -30.66
C ALA A 37 15.83 15.56 -29.92
N CYS A 38 15.91 15.63 -28.59
CA CYS A 38 14.87 16.23 -27.77
C CYS A 38 14.55 17.70 -28.11
N PRO A 39 15.53 18.60 -28.31
CA PRO A 39 15.22 20.00 -28.64
C PRO A 39 14.44 20.15 -29.94
N PHE A 40 14.75 19.31 -30.94
CA PHE A 40 14.02 19.28 -32.20
C PHE A 40 12.60 18.72 -32.03
N VAL A 41 12.46 17.60 -31.31
CA VAL A 41 11.17 16.95 -31.05
C VAL A 41 10.23 17.88 -30.26
N ASP A 42 10.73 18.50 -29.19
CA ASP A 42 9.93 19.43 -28.39
C ASP A 42 9.45 20.61 -29.25
N SER A 43 10.33 21.16 -30.08
CA SER A 43 10.01 22.30 -30.94
C SER A 43 8.98 21.93 -32.02
N ILE A 44 9.18 20.83 -32.75
CA ILE A 44 8.27 20.41 -33.83
C ILE A 44 6.90 19.99 -33.30
N GLU A 45 6.82 19.47 -32.07
CA GLU A 45 5.56 19.15 -31.39
C GLU A 45 4.88 20.38 -30.76
N GLY A 46 5.50 21.57 -30.83
CA GLY A 46 4.94 22.81 -30.33
C GLY A 46 4.97 22.94 -28.80
N VAL A 47 5.89 22.24 -28.13
CA VAL A 47 6.09 22.35 -26.68
C VAL A 47 6.51 23.79 -26.33
N THR A 48 5.78 24.43 -25.43
CA THR A 48 6.13 25.78 -24.95
C THR A 48 7.07 25.75 -23.75
N HIS A 49 6.89 24.75 -22.87
CA HIS A 49 7.63 24.57 -21.62
C HIS A 49 8.01 23.10 -21.45
N ALA A 50 9.30 22.79 -21.62
CA ALA A 50 9.86 21.47 -21.34
C ALA A 50 10.20 21.38 -19.85
N LEU A 51 9.36 20.67 -19.09
CA LEU A 51 9.56 20.44 -17.66
C LEU A 51 10.50 19.25 -17.44
N ARG A 52 11.61 19.44 -16.73
CA ARG A 52 12.60 18.36 -16.51
C ARG A 52 13.23 18.39 -15.12
N THR A 53 13.86 17.29 -14.73
CA THR A 53 14.56 17.25 -13.45
C THR A 53 15.84 18.07 -13.50
N SER A 54 16.21 18.66 -12.36
CA SER A 54 17.43 19.48 -12.20
C SER A 54 18.73 18.71 -12.45
N GLU A 55 18.69 17.37 -12.49
CA GLU A 55 19.81 16.51 -12.89
C GLU A 55 20.32 16.79 -14.31
N TYR A 56 19.49 17.42 -15.17
CA TYR A 56 19.83 17.79 -16.54
C TYR A 56 20.27 19.24 -16.70
N LYS A 57 20.54 19.97 -15.60
CA LYS A 57 20.86 21.41 -15.64
C LYS A 57 22.12 21.72 -16.46
N ASP A 58 23.15 20.90 -16.41
CA ASP A 58 24.37 21.17 -17.19
C ASP A 58 24.12 21.06 -18.71
N ARG A 59 23.00 20.44 -19.11
CA ARG A 59 22.62 20.21 -20.51
C ARG A 59 21.66 21.26 -21.07
N GLU A 60 21.27 22.29 -20.31
CA GLU A 60 20.40 23.37 -20.87
C GLU A 60 21.10 24.10 -22.01
N GLU A 61 22.37 24.44 -21.83
CA GLU A 61 23.15 25.17 -22.82
C GLU A 61 23.21 24.38 -24.14
N GLN A 62 23.43 23.07 -24.03
CA GLN A 62 23.43 22.15 -25.17
C GLN A 62 22.06 22.08 -25.85
N TYR A 63 20.98 22.00 -25.07
CA TYR A 63 19.61 21.99 -25.59
C TYR A 63 19.32 23.24 -26.42
N TYR A 64 19.60 24.43 -25.90
CA TYR A 64 19.35 25.69 -26.61
C TYR A 64 20.24 25.86 -27.83
N TRP A 65 21.48 25.37 -27.78
CA TRP A 65 22.37 25.36 -28.93
C TRP A 65 21.81 24.50 -30.08
N VAL A 66 21.38 23.28 -29.78
CA VAL A 66 20.76 22.38 -30.76
C VAL A 66 19.46 22.99 -31.29
N LEU A 67 18.60 23.53 -30.41
CA LEU A 67 17.35 24.19 -30.81
C LEU A 67 17.63 25.33 -31.80
N LYS A 68 18.57 26.22 -31.49
CA LYS A 68 18.97 27.33 -32.38
C LYS A 68 19.51 26.82 -33.72
N ALA A 69 20.34 25.78 -33.69
CA ALA A 69 20.87 25.17 -34.92
C ALA A 69 19.75 24.59 -35.79
N THR A 70 18.77 23.91 -35.18
CA THR A 70 17.62 23.37 -35.91
C THR A 70 16.70 24.46 -36.46
N GLN A 71 16.47 25.54 -35.73
CA GLN A 71 15.69 26.69 -36.17
C GLN A 71 16.34 27.44 -37.34
N ALA A 72 17.68 27.43 -37.43
CA ALA A 72 18.40 27.99 -38.56
C ALA A 72 18.20 27.17 -39.86
N VAL A 73 18.07 25.84 -39.74
CA VAL A 73 17.83 24.94 -40.87
C VAL A 73 16.35 24.89 -41.25
N TRP A 74 15.46 24.93 -40.26
CA TRP A 74 14.00 24.91 -40.43
C TRP A 74 13.36 26.15 -39.81
N PRO A 75 13.31 27.26 -40.56
CA PRO A 75 12.66 28.49 -40.10
C PRO A 75 11.18 28.24 -39.76
N GLY A 76 10.73 28.78 -38.62
CA GLY A 76 9.34 28.63 -38.13
C GLY A 76 9.18 27.61 -37.00
N LEU A 77 10.23 26.86 -36.65
CA LEU A 77 10.23 25.99 -35.47
C LEU A 77 10.06 26.80 -34.17
N PRO A 78 9.01 26.53 -33.35
CA PRO A 78 8.76 27.23 -32.10
C PRO A 78 9.93 27.19 -31.11
N HIS A 79 10.09 28.27 -30.35
CA HIS A 79 11.03 28.26 -29.22
C HIS A 79 10.43 27.49 -28.03
N VAL A 80 11.28 26.75 -27.31
CA VAL A 80 10.89 25.93 -26.15
C VAL A 80 11.65 26.43 -24.92
N ASN A 81 10.94 26.74 -23.85
CA ASN A 81 11.55 27.14 -22.58
C ASN A 81 11.77 25.91 -21.70
N ILE A 82 12.94 25.78 -21.09
CA ILE A 82 13.22 24.71 -20.13
C ILE A 82 12.95 25.21 -18.71
N TRP A 83 12.09 24.49 -17.97
CA TRP A 83 11.87 24.74 -16.55
C TRP A 83 12.25 23.49 -15.74
N ASP A 84 13.19 23.68 -14.81
CA ASP A 84 13.75 22.60 -14.00
C ASP A 84 13.13 22.51 -12.60
N TYR A 85 12.95 21.27 -12.12
CA TYR A 85 12.48 20.97 -10.78
C TYR A 85 13.25 19.78 -10.17
N SER A 86 13.30 19.67 -8.85
CA SER A 86 13.92 18.53 -8.17
C SER A 86 13.07 17.28 -8.34
N ARG A 87 13.71 16.15 -8.60
CA ARG A 87 13.06 14.84 -8.54
C ARG A 87 12.44 14.57 -7.16
N LEU A 88 11.35 13.81 -7.15
CA LEU A 88 10.77 13.27 -5.93
C LEU A 88 11.65 12.14 -5.40
N ASN A 89 12.02 12.19 -4.12
CA ASN A 89 12.70 11.12 -3.41
C ASN A 89 11.91 10.74 -2.17
N PHE A 90 11.99 9.47 -1.78
CA PHE A 90 11.43 8.95 -0.54
C PHE A 90 12.53 8.37 0.34
N VAL A 91 12.35 8.44 1.65
CA VAL A 91 13.20 7.67 2.57
C VAL A 91 12.90 6.17 2.45
N ASN A 92 13.86 5.33 2.87
CA ASN A 92 13.77 3.87 2.83
C ASN A 92 13.43 3.29 1.45
N THR A 93 13.74 4.04 0.38
CA THR A 93 13.28 3.73 -0.98
C THR A 93 14.41 3.87 -1.99
N LEU A 94 14.45 2.94 -2.94
CA LEU A 94 15.33 3.01 -4.10
C LEU A 94 14.52 3.29 -5.36
N LEU A 95 14.91 4.33 -6.11
CA LEU A 95 14.25 4.71 -7.35
C LEU A 95 15.10 4.42 -8.60
N SER A 96 16.32 3.89 -8.42
CA SER A 96 17.20 3.55 -9.54
C SER A 96 16.66 2.33 -10.27
N LYS A 97 16.38 2.47 -11.58
CA LYS A 97 15.92 1.38 -12.44
C LYS A 97 16.85 0.16 -12.35
N ARG A 98 18.17 0.35 -12.37
CA ARG A 98 19.16 -0.73 -12.26
C ARG A 98 18.97 -1.54 -10.96
N LYS A 99 18.81 -0.86 -9.82
CA LYS A 99 18.61 -1.51 -8.51
C LYS A 99 17.24 -2.20 -8.42
N LEU A 100 16.20 -1.57 -8.96
CA LEU A 100 14.85 -2.15 -9.01
C LEU A 100 14.77 -3.37 -9.92
N THR A 101 15.39 -3.34 -11.10
CA THR A 101 15.51 -4.50 -12.00
C THR A 101 16.19 -5.66 -11.28
N TRP A 102 17.25 -5.40 -10.52
CA TRP A 102 17.92 -6.45 -9.74
C TRP A 102 17.01 -7.10 -8.70
N PHE A 103 16.13 -6.36 -8.02
CA PHE A 103 15.16 -6.97 -7.10
C PHE A 103 14.23 -7.96 -7.82
N VAL A 104 13.78 -7.59 -9.02
CA VAL A 104 12.92 -8.43 -9.86
C VAL A 104 13.69 -9.65 -10.36
N GLU A 105 14.88 -9.46 -10.95
CA GLU A 105 15.68 -10.55 -11.52
C GLU A 105 16.21 -11.52 -10.45
N SER A 106 16.46 -11.05 -9.23
CA SER A 106 16.89 -11.90 -8.11
C SER A 106 15.74 -12.59 -7.38
N GLY A 107 14.48 -12.41 -7.81
CA GLY A 107 13.30 -13.05 -7.21
C GLY A 107 13.00 -12.59 -5.77
N ARG A 108 13.55 -11.45 -5.33
CA ARG A 108 13.26 -10.87 -4.02
C ARG A 108 11.89 -10.19 -3.94
N VAL A 109 11.35 -9.85 -5.11
CA VAL A 109 9.98 -9.36 -5.32
C VAL A 109 9.30 -10.22 -6.38
N ASP A 110 7.97 -10.24 -6.35
CA ASP A 110 7.15 -11.05 -7.26
C ASP A 110 7.20 -10.50 -8.71
N GLY A 111 7.49 -9.21 -8.87
CA GLY A 111 7.51 -8.52 -10.16
C GLY A 111 7.55 -7.00 -10.02
N TRP A 112 7.33 -6.29 -11.13
CA TRP A 112 7.27 -4.82 -11.14
C TRP A 112 6.02 -4.24 -10.46
N ASP A 113 4.97 -5.04 -10.31
CA ASP A 113 3.72 -4.71 -9.64
C ASP A 113 3.69 -5.16 -8.17
N ASP A 114 4.80 -5.65 -7.62
CA ASP A 114 4.88 -6.09 -6.23
C ASP A 114 4.55 -4.93 -5.26
N PRO A 115 3.70 -5.12 -4.24
CA PRO A 115 3.33 -4.09 -3.26
C PRO A 115 4.47 -3.40 -2.52
N ARG A 116 5.65 -4.03 -2.44
CA ARG A 116 6.86 -3.46 -1.82
C ARG A 116 7.61 -2.52 -2.77
N MET A 117 7.35 -2.61 -4.08
CA MET A 117 8.04 -1.80 -5.08
C MET A 117 7.48 -0.38 -5.10
N PRO A 118 8.34 0.65 -5.20
CA PRO A 118 7.91 2.05 -5.30
C PRO A 118 7.41 2.42 -6.70
N THR A 119 6.90 1.44 -7.46
CA THR A 119 6.30 1.63 -8.77
C THR A 119 4.85 2.04 -8.59
N VAL A 120 4.29 2.74 -9.58
CA VAL A 120 2.86 3.08 -9.56
C VAL A 120 2.01 1.81 -9.47
N GLN A 121 2.37 0.76 -10.20
CA GLN A 121 1.65 -0.52 -10.15
C GLN A 121 1.72 -1.17 -8.76
N GLY A 122 2.90 -1.19 -8.14
CA GLY A 122 3.10 -1.76 -6.79
C GLY A 122 2.28 -1.05 -5.73
N ILE A 123 2.37 0.27 -5.65
CA ILE A 123 1.62 1.03 -4.64
C ILE A 123 0.09 0.95 -4.86
N LEU A 124 -0.38 0.92 -6.12
CA LEU A 124 -1.80 0.74 -6.41
C LEU A 124 -2.28 -0.67 -6.01
N ARG A 125 -1.48 -1.70 -6.29
CA ARG A 125 -1.76 -3.07 -5.84
C ARG A 125 -1.76 -3.19 -4.31
N ARG A 126 -0.94 -2.39 -3.61
CA ARG A 126 -0.95 -2.27 -2.14
C ARG A 126 -2.18 -1.52 -1.61
N GLY A 127 -3.01 -0.92 -2.46
CA GLY A 127 -4.24 -0.22 -2.06
C GLY A 127 -4.14 1.30 -2.01
N MET A 128 -3.12 1.89 -2.65
CA MET A 128 -3.09 3.33 -2.91
C MET A 128 -4.21 3.72 -3.89
N ARG A 129 -4.92 4.82 -3.61
CA ARG A 129 -5.87 5.44 -4.53
C ARG A 129 -5.15 6.44 -5.44
N VAL A 130 -5.56 6.51 -6.70
CA VAL A 130 -4.97 7.46 -7.68
C VAL A 130 -5.20 8.90 -7.22
N GLU A 131 -6.36 9.16 -6.63
CA GLU A 131 -6.74 10.43 -6.02
C GLU A 131 -5.76 10.83 -4.92
N ALA A 132 -5.37 9.90 -4.04
CA ALA A 132 -4.38 10.14 -2.99
C ALA A 132 -3.01 10.48 -3.55
N LEU A 133 -2.59 9.77 -4.60
CA LEU A 133 -1.32 10.05 -5.30
C LEU A 133 -1.33 11.45 -5.91
N ARG A 134 -2.42 11.85 -6.57
CA ARG A 134 -2.56 13.19 -7.16
C ARG A 134 -2.55 14.28 -6.09
N GLU A 135 -3.34 14.11 -5.03
CA GLU A 135 -3.39 15.04 -3.90
C GLU A 135 -2.01 15.18 -3.24
N PHE A 136 -1.29 14.07 -3.06
CA PHE A 136 0.07 14.09 -2.52
C PHE A 136 1.01 14.92 -3.40
N ILE A 137 1.07 14.67 -4.70
CA ILE A 137 1.93 15.42 -5.63
C ILE A 137 1.58 16.92 -5.63
N LEU A 138 0.29 17.26 -5.66
CA LEU A 138 -0.17 18.65 -5.60
C LEU A 138 0.21 19.33 -4.27
N SER A 139 0.14 18.59 -3.16
CA SER A 139 0.51 19.11 -1.83
C SER A 139 2.00 19.37 -1.64
N GLN A 140 2.86 18.72 -2.43
CA GLN A 140 4.31 18.95 -2.41
C GLN A 140 4.70 20.14 -3.28
N GLY A 141 4.05 20.28 -4.44
CA GLY A 141 4.40 21.29 -5.44
C GLY A 141 5.75 21.03 -6.11
N ALA A 142 6.05 21.84 -7.13
CA ALA A 142 7.35 21.83 -7.77
C ALA A 142 8.33 22.75 -7.01
N SER A 143 9.50 22.22 -6.68
CA SER A 143 10.60 22.97 -6.05
C SER A 143 11.90 22.60 -6.74
N LYS A 144 12.94 23.42 -6.56
CA LYS A 144 14.32 23.09 -6.98
C LYS A 144 15.10 22.38 -5.87
N ASN A 145 14.59 22.41 -4.64
CA ASN A 145 15.25 21.79 -3.49
C ASN A 145 15.01 20.29 -3.48
N VAL A 146 16.09 19.51 -3.45
CA VAL A 146 16.02 18.06 -3.30
C VAL A 146 15.52 17.74 -1.89
N THR A 147 14.32 17.17 -1.81
CA THR A 147 13.70 16.76 -0.54
C THR A 147 13.44 15.26 -0.52
N TYR A 148 13.54 14.69 0.68
CA TYR A 148 13.19 13.30 0.94
C TYR A 148 11.85 13.26 1.67
N GLN A 149 10.87 12.62 1.06
CA GLN A 149 9.52 12.49 1.59
C GLN A 149 9.37 11.22 2.42
N GLU A 150 8.56 11.32 3.47
CA GLU A 150 8.15 10.19 4.29
C GLU A 150 6.91 9.52 3.69
N TRP A 151 6.84 8.19 3.74
CA TRP A 151 5.68 7.44 3.26
C TRP A 151 4.42 7.70 4.10
N ASP A 152 4.58 8.03 5.37
CA ASP A 152 3.48 8.27 6.30
C ASP A 152 2.50 9.33 5.79
N LYS A 153 3.01 10.38 5.12
CA LYS A 153 2.18 11.47 4.59
C LYS A 153 1.26 11.00 3.45
N ILE A 154 1.78 10.26 2.48
CA ILE A 154 0.96 9.77 1.35
C ILE A 154 -0.06 8.73 1.82
N TRP A 155 0.30 7.86 2.76
CA TRP A 155 -0.63 6.89 3.35
C TRP A 155 -1.70 7.54 4.23
N THR A 156 -1.37 8.61 4.95
CA THR A 156 -2.35 9.41 5.69
C THR A 156 -3.38 10.04 4.76
N ILE A 157 -2.95 10.57 3.61
CA ILE A 157 -3.86 11.09 2.57
C ILE A 157 -4.74 9.96 2.04
N ASN A 158 -4.17 8.80 1.72
CA ASN A 158 -4.93 7.63 1.25
C ASN A 158 -5.99 7.19 2.27
N LYS A 159 -5.63 7.12 3.55
CA LYS A 159 -6.54 6.80 4.65
C LYS A 159 -7.75 7.74 4.68
N LYS A 160 -7.53 9.05 4.55
CA LYS A 160 -8.62 10.04 4.56
C LYS A 160 -9.64 9.81 3.45
N LEU A 161 -9.21 9.25 2.32
CA LEU A 161 -10.10 8.92 1.20
C LEU A 161 -10.83 7.59 1.40
N ILE A 162 -10.17 6.57 1.95
CA ILE A 162 -10.77 5.24 2.09
C ILE A 162 -11.63 5.11 3.35
N ASP A 163 -11.22 5.64 4.50
CA ASP A 163 -11.89 5.43 5.79
C ASP A 163 -13.37 5.80 5.81
N PRO A 164 -13.82 6.93 5.22
CA PRO A 164 -15.23 7.32 5.27
C PRO A 164 -16.18 6.38 4.51
N VAL A 165 -15.66 5.62 3.54
CA VAL A 165 -16.47 4.81 2.59
C VAL A 165 -16.24 3.31 2.72
N CYS A 166 -15.20 2.90 3.45
CA CYS A 166 -14.73 1.53 3.48
C CYS A 166 -15.68 0.60 4.25
N PRO A 167 -16.20 -0.50 3.65
CA PRO A 167 -16.99 -1.47 4.38
C PRO A 167 -16.17 -2.16 5.47
N ARG A 168 -16.80 -2.41 6.62
CA ARG A 168 -16.18 -2.97 7.81
C ARG A 168 -16.50 -4.44 7.94
N HIS A 169 -15.48 -5.25 8.18
CA HIS A 169 -15.54 -6.69 8.34
C HIS A 169 -14.78 -7.11 9.59
N THR A 170 -15.00 -8.34 10.02
CA THR A 170 -14.36 -8.90 11.21
C THR A 170 -13.49 -10.08 10.81
N ALA A 171 -12.30 -10.14 11.39
CA ALA A 171 -11.42 -11.28 11.29
C ALA A 171 -10.75 -11.54 12.64
N VAL A 172 -10.43 -12.80 12.93
CA VAL A 172 -9.67 -13.23 14.10
C VAL A 172 -8.47 -14.03 13.61
N GLU A 173 -7.28 -13.75 14.14
CA GLU A 173 -6.07 -14.46 13.74
C GLU A 173 -6.10 -15.92 14.20
N LEU A 174 -5.65 -16.85 13.35
CA LEU A 174 -5.64 -18.28 13.72
C LEU A 174 -4.70 -18.52 14.90
N LYS A 175 -3.52 -17.88 14.87
CA LYS A 175 -2.56 -17.90 15.98
C LYS A 175 -3.02 -16.89 17.03
N GLY A 176 -3.69 -17.38 18.07
CA GLY A 176 -4.25 -16.54 19.13
C GLY A 176 -5.77 -16.36 19.04
N ARG A 177 -6.50 -17.24 18.35
CA ARG A 177 -7.94 -17.30 18.56
C ARG A 177 -8.25 -17.88 19.94
N VAL A 178 -9.13 -17.23 20.68
CA VAL A 178 -9.59 -17.67 22.01
C VAL A 178 -11.04 -18.12 21.91
N PRO A 179 -11.37 -19.37 22.31
CA PRO A 179 -12.73 -19.85 22.33
C PRO A 179 -13.51 -19.17 23.46
N VAL A 180 -14.73 -18.74 23.16
CA VAL A 180 -15.62 -18.09 24.12
C VAL A 180 -16.95 -18.78 24.15
N THR A 181 -17.44 -19.07 25.36
CA THR A 181 -18.83 -19.53 25.58
C THR A 181 -19.69 -18.34 26.00
N LEU A 182 -20.81 -18.14 25.34
CA LEU A 182 -21.75 -17.06 25.61
C LEU A 182 -22.99 -17.58 26.36
N ILE A 183 -23.04 -17.33 27.66
CA ILE A 183 -24.22 -17.55 28.52
C ILE A 183 -25.30 -16.55 28.11
N ASN A 184 -26.56 -17.01 28.10
CA ASN A 184 -27.72 -16.25 27.58
C ASN A 184 -27.57 -15.82 26.11
N GLY A 185 -26.70 -16.50 25.36
CA GLY A 185 -26.63 -16.42 23.91
C GLY A 185 -27.82 -17.13 23.22
N PRO A 186 -27.91 -17.06 21.89
CA PRO A 186 -28.97 -17.72 21.13
C PRO A 186 -28.88 -19.25 21.26
N SER A 187 -30.03 -19.92 21.34
CA SER A 187 -30.13 -21.38 21.51
C SER A 187 -29.69 -22.18 20.27
N SER A 188 -29.71 -21.53 19.10
CA SER A 188 -29.24 -22.07 17.83
C SER A 188 -28.57 -20.94 17.05
N GLU A 189 -27.75 -21.28 16.04
CA GLU A 189 -27.18 -20.28 15.16
C GLU A 189 -28.27 -19.44 14.49
N GLN A 190 -28.07 -18.12 14.44
CA GLN A 190 -28.99 -17.20 13.77
C GLN A 190 -28.22 -16.18 12.93
N VAL A 191 -28.78 -15.81 11.79
CA VAL A 191 -28.19 -14.82 10.88
C VAL A 191 -28.87 -13.48 11.09
N VAL A 192 -28.09 -12.47 11.44
CA VAL A 192 -28.56 -11.09 11.59
C VAL A 192 -27.98 -10.20 10.50
N THR A 193 -28.73 -9.19 10.08
CA THR A 193 -28.26 -8.23 9.07
C THR A 193 -27.82 -6.94 9.73
N VAL A 194 -26.55 -6.56 9.54
CA VAL A 194 -25.95 -5.34 10.10
C VAL A 194 -25.40 -4.44 8.99
N PRO A 195 -25.33 -3.11 9.19
CA PRO A 195 -24.67 -2.22 8.23
C PRO A 195 -23.19 -2.58 8.02
N ARG A 196 -22.69 -2.52 6.79
CA ARG A 196 -21.25 -2.64 6.54
C ARG A 196 -20.49 -1.42 7.02
N HIS A 197 -21.11 -0.24 7.00
CA HIS A 197 -20.53 0.98 7.53
C HIS A 197 -21.60 1.87 8.16
N LYS A 198 -21.51 2.08 9.48
CA LYS A 198 -22.55 2.79 10.27
C LYS A 198 -22.79 4.23 9.82
N LYS A 199 -21.76 4.89 9.29
CA LYS A 199 -21.83 6.29 8.83
C LYS A 199 -21.91 6.44 7.31
N TYR A 200 -21.94 5.34 6.56
CA TYR A 200 -21.94 5.35 5.10
C TYR A 200 -22.93 4.31 4.57
N PRO A 201 -24.23 4.65 4.54
CA PRO A 201 -25.29 3.75 4.07
C PRO A 201 -25.05 3.11 2.69
N PRO A 202 -24.41 3.78 1.70
CA PRO A 202 -24.13 3.17 0.40
C PRO A 202 -23.23 1.94 0.43
N ALA A 203 -22.44 1.70 1.51
CA ALA A 203 -21.72 0.44 1.67
C ALA A 203 -22.65 -0.78 1.86
N GLY A 204 -23.95 -0.55 2.08
CA GLY A 204 -24.94 -1.61 2.21
C GLY A 204 -24.85 -2.35 3.55
N LYS A 205 -25.38 -3.57 3.55
CA LYS A 205 -25.48 -4.43 4.75
C LYS A 205 -24.73 -5.74 4.54
N LYS A 206 -24.42 -6.42 5.62
CA LYS A 206 -23.81 -7.76 5.66
C LYS A 206 -24.59 -8.66 6.60
N ALA A 207 -24.63 -9.95 6.27
CA ALA A 207 -25.12 -10.99 7.16
C ALA A 207 -24.02 -11.36 8.15
N VAL A 208 -24.34 -11.48 9.43
CA VAL A 208 -23.41 -11.90 10.48
C VAL A 208 -24.07 -13.05 11.22
N LEU A 209 -23.32 -14.13 11.43
CA LEU A 209 -23.77 -15.30 12.16
C LEU A 209 -23.57 -15.07 13.66
N GLN A 210 -24.61 -15.29 14.45
CA GLN A 210 -24.58 -15.25 15.91
C GLN A 210 -24.78 -16.66 16.47
N SER A 211 -23.97 -17.05 17.44
CA SER A 211 -24.06 -18.34 18.13
C SER A 211 -23.62 -18.22 19.60
N SER A 212 -23.86 -19.25 20.41
CA SER A 212 -23.37 -19.31 21.80
C SER A 212 -21.87 -19.61 21.92
N SER A 213 -21.17 -19.86 20.80
CA SER A 213 -19.76 -20.23 20.77
C SER A 213 -19.02 -19.28 19.85
N LEU A 214 -18.10 -18.47 20.37
CA LEU A 214 -17.42 -17.42 19.61
C LEU A 214 -15.89 -17.60 19.59
N TRP A 215 -15.24 -16.92 18.66
CA TRP A 215 -13.80 -16.67 18.62
C TRP A 215 -13.52 -15.18 18.89
N LEU A 216 -12.51 -14.90 19.72
CA LEU A 216 -11.92 -13.57 19.92
C LEU A 216 -10.42 -13.61 19.63
N ASP A 217 -9.82 -12.45 19.34
CA ASP A 217 -8.36 -12.31 19.28
C ASP A 217 -7.73 -12.34 20.69
N GLN A 218 -6.57 -12.99 20.81
CA GLN A 218 -5.80 -13.13 22.05
C GLN A 218 -5.42 -11.77 22.65
N VAL A 219 -5.12 -10.80 21.79
CA VAL A 219 -4.72 -9.44 22.18
C VAL A 219 -5.85 -8.77 22.96
N ASP A 220 -7.08 -8.95 22.50
CA ASP A 220 -8.27 -8.42 23.17
C ASP A 220 -8.59 -9.24 24.43
N ALA A 221 -8.56 -10.57 24.33
CA ALA A 221 -8.85 -11.48 25.45
C ALA A 221 -7.93 -11.24 26.67
N LYS A 222 -6.66 -10.91 26.44
CA LYS A 222 -5.67 -10.67 27.50
C LYS A 222 -5.94 -9.38 28.29
N GLU A 223 -6.60 -8.40 27.70
CA GLU A 223 -6.92 -7.11 28.34
C GLU A 223 -8.21 -7.14 29.18
N LEU A 224 -8.93 -8.27 29.17
CA LEU A 224 -10.17 -8.46 29.92
C LEU A 224 -9.93 -8.79 31.38
N SER A 225 -10.85 -8.34 32.23
CA SER A 225 -10.91 -8.70 33.65
C SER A 225 -12.23 -9.37 34.00
N GLU A 226 -12.21 -10.35 34.92
CA GLU A 226 -13.44 -10.95 35.43
C GLU A 226 -14.31 -9.91 36.13
N GLY A 227 -15.62 -9.96 35.87
CA GLY A 227 -16.58 -8.96 36.33
C GLY A 227 -16.65 -7.68 35.48
N GLU A 228 -15.79 -7.52 34.47
CA GLU A 228 -15.85 -6.38 33.53
C GLU A 228 -17.07 -6.49 32.59
N GLU A 229 -17.70 -5.36 32.27
CA GLU A 229 -18.71 -5.26 31.20
C GLU A 229 -18.05 -4.78 29.91
N VAL A 230 -18.23 -5.55 28.83
CA VAL A 230 -17.65 -5.28 27.50
C VAL A 230 -18.74 -5.17 26.44
N THR A 231 -18.49 -4.45 25.35
CA THR A 231 -19.40 -4.44 24.19
C THR A 231 -18.93 -5.46 23.15
N LEU A 232 -19.78 -6.42 22.80
CA LEU A 232 -19.65 -7.20 21.57
C LEU A 232 -20.16 -6.34 20.41
N MET A 233 -19.26 -5.97 19.48
CA MET A 233 -19.59 -5.03 18.40
C MET A 233 -20.77 -5.55 17.57
N ASP A 234 -21.74 -4.66 17.31
CA ASP A 234 -22.99 -4.96 16.59
C ASP A 234 -23.88 -6.04 17.19
N TRP A 235 -23.69 -6.38 18.47
CA TRP A 235 -24.54 -7.32 19.21
C TRP A 235 -25.11 -6.72 20.50
N GLY A 236 -24.26 -6.22 21.39
CA GLY A 236 -24.69 -5.72 22.70
C GLY A 236 -23.59 -5.88 23.76
N ASN A 237 -23.92 -5.56 25.01
CA ASN A 237 -22.97 -5.73 26.10
C ASN A 237 -22.93 -7.19 26.60
N ALA A 238 -21.83 -7.57 27.24
CA ALA A 238 -21.68 -8.84 27.91
C ALA A 238 -20.79 -8.70 29.15
N TRP A 239 -21.08 -9.48 30.19
CA TRP A 239 -20.25 -9.57 31.40
C TRP A 239 -19.19 -10.65 31.24
N VAL A 240 -17.95 -10.33 31.60
CA VAL A 240 -16.88 -11.34 31.67
C VAL A 240 -17.09 -12.16 32.95
N ARG A 241 -17.44 -13.44 32.83
CA ARG A 241 -17.73 -14.33 33.96
C ARG A 241 -16.54 -15.13 34.41
N SER A 242 -15.74 -15.64 33.48
CA SER A 242 -14.53 -16.38 33.81
C SER A 242 -13.48 -16.25 32.72
N ILE A 243 -12.21 -16.21 33.12
CA ILE A 243 -11.06 -16.19 32.23
C ILE A 243 -10.14 -17.36 32.60
N SER A 244 -10.08 -18.37 31.74
CA SER A 244 -9.14 -19.47 31.89
C SER A 244 -7.81 -19.09 31.24
N LYS A 245 -6.71 -19.23 32.00
CA LYS A 245 -5.36 -18.96 31.53
C LYS A 245 -4.49 -20.21 31.69
N GLU A 246 -3.58 -20.42 30.75
CA GLU A 246 -2.54 -21.42 30.90
C GLU A 246 -1.58 -21.02 32.02
N PRO A 247 -1.33 -21.90 33.01
CA PRO A 247 -0.53 -21.56 34.19
C PRO A 247 0.90 -21.09 33.89
N GLU A 248 1.55 -21.64 32.87
CA GLU A 248 2.95 -21.37 32.57
C GLU A 248 3.15 -20.15 31.67
N THR A 249 2.27 -19.96 30.68
CA THR A 249 2.44 -18.94 29.63
C THR A 249 1.62 -17.68 29.90
N GLY A 250 0.60 -17.77 30.76
CA GLY A 250 -0.39 -16.71 30.99
C GLY A 250 -1.29 -16.44 29.79
N VAL A 251 -1.25 -17.27 28.75
CA VAL A 251 -2.11 -17.19 27.56
C VAL A 251 -3.54 -17.53 27.97
N VAL A 252 -4.51 -16.74 27.50
CA VAL A 252 -5.93 -17.00 27.74
C VAL A 252 -6.37 -18.18 26.86
N SER A 253 -6.78 -19.28 27.48
CA SER A 253 -7.17 -20.51 26.78
C SER A 253 -8.68 -20.61 26.54
N ALA A 254 -9.51 -19.94 27.37
CA ALA A 254 -10.95 -19.88 27.19
C ALA A 254 -11.57 -18.71 27.97
N LEU A 255 -12.73 -18.24 27.50
CA LEU A 255 -13.53 -17.22 28.17
C LEU A 255 -14.99 -17.66 28.32
N SER A 256 -15.63 -17.21 29.39
CA SER A 256 -17.09 -17.25 29.53
C SER A 256 -17.62 -15.83 29.62
N LEU A 257 -18.53 -15.48 28.71
CA LEU A 257 -19.22 -14.20 28.69
C LEU A 257 -20.72 -14.43 28.95
N GLU A 258 -21.38 -13.51 29.64
CA GLU A 258 -22.83 -13.53 29.78
C GLU A 258 -23.46 -12.35 29.05
N LEU A 259 -24.29 -12.64 28.05
CA LEU A 259 -24.90 -11.64 27.20
C LEU A 259 -25.88 -10.77 28.01
N HIS A 260 -25.69 -9.46 27.92
CA HIS A 260 -26.52 -8.44 28.55
C HIS A 260 -26.89 -7.35 27.51
N PRO A 261 -27.84 -7.62 26.59
CA PRO A 261 -28.12 -6.72 25.46
C PRO A 261 -28.63 -5.34 25.88
N GLY A 262 -29.22 -5.22 27.08
CA GLY A 262 -29.74 -3.96 27.62
C GLY A 262 -28.68 -3.03 28.22
N GLY A 263 -27.41 -3.44 28.26
CA GLY A 263 -26.31 -2.60 28.73
C GLY A 263 -26.06 -1.39 27.82
N ASP A 264 -25.41 -0.34 28.36
CA ASP A 264 -25.07 0.87 27.62
C ASP A 264 -23.65 0.75 27.01
N PRO A 265 -23.48 0.65 25.68
CA PRO A 265 -22.18 0.52 25.03
C PRO A 265 -21.27 1.76 25.18
N LYS A 266 -21.79 2.87 25.72
CA LYS A 266 -20.98 4.07 26.03
C LYS A 266 -20.28 3.96 27.38
N LYS A 267 -20.75 3.08 28.29
CA LYS A 267 -20.18 2.89 29.62
C LYS A 267 -19.08 1.82 29.66
N THR A 268 -19.03 0.95 28.66
CA THR A 268 -18.00 -0.09 28.57
C THR A 268 -16.68 0.48 28.04
N ARG A 269 -15.57 0.11 28.67
CA ARG A 269 -14.23 0.48 28.23
C ARG A 269 -13.84 -0.20 26.92
N MET A 270 -14.13 -1.49 26.78
CA MET A 270 -13.70 -2.30 25.64
C MET A 270 -14.86 -2.63 24.69
N LYS A 271 -14.57 -2.55 23.39
CA LYS A 271 -15.43 -3.00 22.30
C LYS A 271 -14.71 -4.06 21.52
N LEU A 272 -15.27 -5.26 21.49
CA LEU A 272 -14.64 -6.47 21.01
C LEU A 272 -15.21 -6.86 19.64
N THR A 273 -14.31 -7.21 18.73
CA THR A 273 -14.66 -7.91 17.49
C THR A 273 -14.71 -9.41 17.77
N TRP A 274 -15.70 -10.09 17.20
CA TRP A 274 -15.96 -11.50 17.46
C TRP A 274 -16.41 -12.21 16.18
N LEU A 275 -16.22 -13.52 16.14
CA LEU A 275 -16.75 -14.40 15.10
C LEU A 275 -17.48 -15.57 15.75
N ALA A 276 -18.61 -16.01 15.18
CA ALA A 276 -19.20 -17.29 15.57
C ALA A 276 -18.24 -18.44 15.22
N GLN A 277 -18.13 -19.44 16.10
CA GLN A 277 -17.48 -20.70 15.75
C GLN A 277 -18.39 -21.47 14.80
N SER A 278 -18.04 -21.47 13.51
CA SER A 278 -18.86 -22.07 12.46
C SER A 278 -17.99 -22.52 11.27
N GLU A 279 -18.50 -23.46 10.48
CA GLU A 279 -17.90 -23.89 9.22
C GLU A 279 -18.02 -22.81 8.12
N GLU A 280 -18.89 -21.82 8.32
CA GLU A 280 -19.11 -20.73 7.37
C GLU A 280 -17.98 -19.67 7.35
N LEU A 281 -17.01 -19.76 8.25
CA LEU A 281 -15.86 -18.87 8.28
C LEU A 281 -15.02 -18.95 7.00
N VAL A 282 -14.44 -17.82 6.61
CA VAL A 282 -13.57 -17.70 5.44
C VAL A 282 -12.12 -17.77 5.87
N GLU A 283 -11.33 -18.62 5.23
CA GLU A 283 -9.88 -18.61 5.43
C GLU A 283 -9.28 -17.37 4.79
N LEU A 284 -8.50 -16.62 5.56
CA LEU A 284 -7.81 -15.41 5.14
C LEU A 284 -6.30 -15.57 5.31
N LEU A 285 -5.54 -14.94 4.42
CA LEU A 285 -4.13 -14.69 4.58
C LEU A 285 -3.92 -13.18 4.60
N LEU A 286 -3.67 -12.63 5.79
CA LEU A 286 -3.38 -11.21 5.97
C LEU A 286 -1.88 -10.99 5.68
N VAL A 287 -1.57 -10.13 4.73
CA VAL A 287 -0.18 -9.88 4.30
C VAL A 287 0.19 -8.43 4.60
N ASP A 288 1.25 -8.26 5.37
CA ASP A 288 1.88 -6.95 5.60
C ASP A 288 3.24 -6.88 4.92
N PHE A 289 3.65 -5.64 4.60
CA PHE A 289 4.86 -5.38 3.84
C PHE A 289 5.73 -4.32 4.52
N ASP A 290 7.02 -4.59 4.56
CA ASP A 290 8.05 -3.67 5.03
C ASP A 290 8.95 -3.21 3.88
N TYR A 291 9.81 -2.22 4.13
CA TYR A 291 10.67 -1.60 3.13
C TYR A 291 11.68 -2.60 2.56
N LEU A 292 11.97 -2.48 1.26
CA LEU A 292 12.98 -3.31 0.58
C LEU A 292 14.42 -3.08 1.08
N ILE A 293 14.65 -1.97 1.78
CA ILE A 293 15.94 -1.61 2.37
C ILE A 293 15.79 -1.08 3.80
N ASN A 294 16.84 -1.26 4.59
CA ASN A 294 16.90 -0.85 6.00
C ASN A 294 17.60 0.50 6.24
N LYS A 295 17.88 1.27 5.18
CA LYS A 295 18.55 2.58 5.27
C LYS A 295 17.61 3.70 4.83
N ARG A 296 17.42 4.70 5.70
CA ARG A 296 16.56 5.87 5.43
C ARG A 296 16.99 6.66 4.20
N LYS A 297 18.28 6.99 4.09
CA LYS A 297 18.83 7.72 2.94
C LYS A 297 19.99 6.94 2.36
N VAL A 298 19.86 6.60 1.08
CA VAL A 298 20.91 5.90 0.33
C VAL A 298 21.83 6.95 -0.28
N GLU A 299 23.12 6.85 0.02
CA GLU A 299 24.19 7.68 -0.52
C GLU A 299 24.87 6.97 -1.71
N GLU A 300 25.72 7.68 -2.45
CA GLU A 300 26.37 7.13 -3.65
C GLU A 300 27.35 6.00 -3.34
N ASP A 301 28.09 6.12 -2.23
CA ASP A 301 29.13 5.16 -1.82
C ASP A 301 28.57 3.94 -1.07
N ASP A 302 27.25 3.84 -0.93
CA ASP A 302 26.64 2.71 -0.24
C ASP A 302 26.74 1.41 -1.03
N ASP A 303 27.22 0.36 -0.38
CA ASP A 303 27.05 -1.01 -0.87
C ASP A 303 25.58 -1.42 -0.74
N PHE A 304 24.87 -1.28 -1.86
CA PHE A 304 23.46 -1.63 -2.01
C PHE A 304 23.11 -3.02 -1.45
N MET A 305 24.00 -4.00 -1.62
CA MET A 305 23.74 -5.38 -1.18
C MET A 305 23.58 -5.50 0.33
N GLN A 306 24.29 -4.66 1.09
CA GLN A 306 24.22 -4.62 2.55
C GLN A 306 22.98 -3.90 3.08
N LEU A 307 22.31 -3.11 2.22
CA LEU A 307 21.13 -2.35 2.61
C LEU A 307 19.84 -3.15 2.49
N VAL A 308 19.85 -4.26 1.76
CA VAL A 308 18.66 -5.06 1.45
C VAL A 308 18.04 -5.62 2.73
N ASN A 309 16.74 -5.40 2.89
CA ASN A 309 15.99 -5.99 4.00
C ASN A 309 15.71 -7.47 3.70
N PRO A 310 16.16 -8.41 4.56
CA PRO A 310 15.93 -9.84 4.34
C PRO A 310 14.47 -10.25 4.52
N THR A 311 13.69 -9.52 5.32
CA THR A 311 12.31 -9.89 5.66
C THR A 311 11.39 -8.70 5.41
N THR A 312 10.64 -8.78 4.32
CA THR A 312 9.82 -7.66 3.82
C THR A 312 8.35 -8.00 3.63
N LYS A 313 7.97 -9.26 3.86
CA LYS A 313 6.62 -9.78 3.70
C LYS A 313 6.28 -10.62 4.93
N PHE A 314 5.16 -10.31 5.56
CA PHE A 314 4.69 -10.98 6.76
C PHE A 314 3.29 -11.51 6.50
N GLU A 315 3.10 -12.79 6.69
CA GLU A 315 1.83 -13.47 6.40
C GLU A 315 1.24 -14.00 7.70
N VAL A 316 -0.01 -13.63 7.97
CA VAL A 316 -0.74 -14.03 9.17
C VAL A 316 -2.04 -14.70 8.74
N PRO A 317 -2.15 -16.03 8.91
CA PRO A 317 -3.40 -16.75 8.71
C PRO A 317 -4.49 -16.28 9.68
N ALA A 318 -5.70 -16.06 9.18
CA ALA A 318 -6.84 -15.60 9.96
C ALA A 318 -8.15 -16.25 9.48
N SER A 319 -9.18 -16.21 10.31
CA SER A 319 -10.56 -16.50 9.91
C SER A 319 -11.32 -15.19 9.76
N GLY A 320 -12.04 -15.04 8.65
CA GLY A 320 -12.99 -13.96 8.41
C GLY A 320 -14.43 -14.42 8.55
N ASP A 321 -15.34 -13.48 8.77
CA ASP A 321 -16.78 -13.73 8.72
C ASP A 321 -17.21 -14.28 7.33
N GLY A 322 -18.21 -15.16 7.29
CA GLY A 322 -18.78 -15.72 6.07
C GLY A 322 -19.24 -14.66 5.06
N ASN A 323 -19.62 -13.46 5.51
CA ASN A 323 -19.96 -12.36 4.59
C ASN A 323 -18.81 -11.86 3.72
N MET A 324 -17.56 -12.25 4.02
CA MET A 324 -16.41 -11.88 3.21
C MET A 324 -16.28 -12.71 1.93
N ARG A 325 -17.02 -13.83 1.78
CA ARG A 325 -16.97 -14.71 0.59
C ARG A 325 -17.27 -13.99 -0.72
N VAL A 326 -18.04 -12.91 -0.67
CA VAL A 326 -18.48 -12.16 -1.86
C VAL A 326 -17.50 -11.06 -2.29
N LEU A 327 -16.45 -10.79 -1.50
CA LEU A 327 -15.50 -9.73 -1.81
C LEU A 327 -14.70 -10.05 -3.07
N GLN A 328 -14.55 -9.04 -3.93
CA GLN A 328 -13.85 -9.14 -5.21
C GLN A 328 -12.45 -8.54 -5.15
N LYS A 329 -11.61 -8.92 -6.11
CA LYS A 329 -10.26 -8.36 -6.26
C LYS A 329 -10.32 -6.83 -6.36
N GLY A 330 -9.45 -6.15 -5.61
CA GLY A 330 -9.34 -4.70 -5.59
C GLY A 330 -10.32 -3.98 -4.65
N GLU A 331 -11.27 -4.71 -4.03
CA GLU A 331 -12.10 -4.13 -2.99
C GLU A 331 -11.24 -3.76 -1.77
N VAL A 332 -11.48 -2.56 -1.23
CA VAL A 332 -10.83 -2.08 -0.01
C VAL A 332 -11.81 -2.25 1.14
N ILE A 333 -11.36 -2.92 2.20
CA ILE A 333 -12.13 -3.22 3.40
C ILE A 333 -11.39 -2.75 4.65
N GLN A 334 -12.13 -2.55 5.74
CA GLN A 334 -11.57 -2.36 7.06
C GLN A 334 -11.83 -3.63 7.88
N LEU A 335 -10.78 -4.28 8.36
CA LEU A 335 -10.92 -5.27 9.41
C LEU A 335 -10.96 -4.50 10.73
N GLU A 336 -12.10 -4.52 11.41
CA GLU A 336 -12.28 -3.76 12.65
C GLU A 336 -11.19 -4.14 13.66
N ARG A 337 -10.63 -3.13 14.34
CA ARG A 337 -9.47 -3.23 15.25
C ARG A 337 -8.14 -3.73 14.64
N LYS A 338 -8.10 -4.18 13.38
CA LYS A 338 -6.85 -4.62 12.72
C LYS A 338 -6.28 -3.63 11.71
N GLY A 339 -7.13 -2.98 10.90
CA GLY A 339 -6.68 -1.97 9.93
C GLY A 339 -7.43 -2.00 8.60
N TYR A 340 -6.83 -1.42 7.57
CA TYR A 340 -7.38 -1.38 6.21
C TYR A 340 -6.65 -2.40 5.33
N TYR A 341 -7.39 -3.04 4.43
CA TYR A 341 -6.88 -4.08 3.56
C TYR A 341 -7.47 -3.94 2.16
N ILE A 342 -6.70 -4.35 1.14
CA ILE A 342 -7.19 -4.55 -0.21
C ILE A 342 -7.19 -6.04 -0.55
N VAL A 343 -8.23 -6.51 -1.22
CA VAL A 343 -8.33 -7.90 -1.68
C VAL A 343 -7.40 -8.10 -2.88
N ASP A 344 -6.27 -8.78 -2.68
CA ASP A 344 -5.35 -9.13 -3.79
C ASP A 344 -5.84 -10.37 -4.53
N GLN A 345 -6.30 -11.38 -3.76
CA GLN A 345 -6.84 -12.62 -4.30
C GLN A 345 -8.17 -12.93 -3.60
N PRO A 346 -9.31 -12.85 -4.31
CA PRO A 346 -10.61 -13.19 -3.74
C PRO A 346 -10.72 -14.71 -3.55
N LEU A 347 -11.73 -15.14 -2.80
CA LEU A 347 -12.04 -16.55 -2.62
C LEU A 347 -12.54 -17.12 -3.96
N THR A 348 -11.73 -17.94 -4.62
CA THR A 348 -12.07 -18.52 -5.94
C THR A 348 -12.37 -20.01 -5.87
N LYS A 349 -11.83 -20.73 -4.88
CA LYS A 349 -12.02 -22.17 -4.69
C LYS A 349 -11.98 -22.52 -3.20
N PRO A 350 -12.68 -23.57 -2.76
CA PRO A 350 -12.50 -24.14 -1.42
C PRO A 350 -11.03 -24.50 -1.15
N GLY A 351 -10.55 -24.25 0.08
CA GLY A 351 -9.19 -24.61 0.52
C GLY A 351 -8.07 -23.67 0.03
N LYS A 352 -8.39 -22.56 -0.63
CA LYS A 352 -7.43 -21.46 -0.84
C LYS A 352 -7.89 -20.23 -0.06
N PRO A 353 -7.04 -19.65 0.80
CA PRO A 353 -7.42 -18.47 1.56
C PRO A 353 -7.59 -17.27 0.63
N MET A 354 -8.48 -16.35 1.01
CA MET A 354 -8.51 -15.01 0.45
C MET A 354 -7.26 -14.25 0.90
N VAL A 355 -6.53 -13.64 -0.03
CA VAL A 355 -5.31 -12.89 0.28
C VAL A 355 -5.64 -11.40 0.40
N LEU A 356 -5.36 -10.84 1.57
CA LEU A 356 -5.63 -9.44 1.91
C LEU A 356 -4.31 -8.71 2.16
N PHE A 357 -4.04 -7.65 1.40
CA PHE A 357 -2.85 -6.83 1.59
C PHE A 357 -3.15 -5.65 2.51
N CYS A 358 -2.36 -5.51 3.58
CA CYS A 358 -2.45 -4.41 4.53
C CYS A 358 -2.15 -3.07 3.82
N ILE A 359 -3.09 -2.13 3.93
CA ILE A 359 -2.94 -0.76 3.47
C ILE A 359 -2.45 0.08 4.66
N PRO A 360 -1.27 0.70 4.57
CA PRO A 360 -0.77 1.54 5.65
C PRO A 360 -1.69 2.71 5.93
N ASP A 361 -1.80 3.08 7.21
CA ASP A 361 -2.73 4.10 7.69
C ASP A 361 -2.02 5.43 8.07
N GLY A 362 -0.73 5.52 7.74
CA GLY A 362 0.13 6.69 7.99
C GLY A 362 0.71 6.77 9.40
N ARG A 363 0.42 5.81 10.28
CA ARG A 363 1.11 5.70 11.57
C ARG A 363 2.32 4.79 11.43
N THR A 364 3.45 5.23 11.96
CA THR A 364 4.64 4.39 12.07
C THR A 364 4.29 3.23 13.00
N LYS A 365 4.21 2.00 12.47
CA LYS A 365 4.09 0.82 13.33
C LYS A 365 5.39 0.74 14.14
N THR A 366 5.29 0.78 15.47
CA THR A 366 6.35 0.26 16.32
C THR A 366 6.43 -1.22 15.98
N MET A 367 7.42 -1.63 15.17
CA MET A 367 7.62 -3.04 14.85
C MET A 367 7.85 -3.79 16.16
N THR A 368 6.83 -4.46 16.68
CA THR A 368 7.00 -5.53 17.64
C THR A 368 7.71 -6.64 16.89
N LYS A 369 9.03 -6.71 17.10
CA LYS A 369 9.88 -7.82 16.70
C LYS A 369 9.41 -9.13 17.29
#